data_AF-A0A842RGN6-F1
#
_entry.id   AF-A0A842RGN6-F1
#
_cell.length_a   1.000
_cell.length_b   1.000
_cell.length_c   1.000
_cell.angle_alpha   90.00
_cell.angle_beta   90.00
_cell.angle_gamma   90.00
#
_symmetry.space_group_name_H-M   'P 1'
#
loop_
_entity.id
_entity.type
_entity.pdbx_description
1 polymer ?
#
loop_
_entity_poly.entity_id
_entity_poly.type
_entity_poly.pdbx_seq_one_letter_code
_entity_poly.pdbx_strand_id
1 'polypeptide(L)'
;MNFFQDQFLTELSYYEFGNILWKLKYHEIISQKELQELSELIKDLWYFFNIISYKIEQFNEILTLAIQNKITFYDSSFIFYAKGHSLILVSDDEKMRTIVEKFVTVISSEDL
;
A
#
# COMPACT_ATOMS: atom_id res chain seq x y z
N MET A 1 2.88 4.85 23.85
CA MET A 1 1.96 5.39 22.83
C MET A 1 2.27 4.61 21.56
N ASN A 2 1.39 3.70 21.14
CA ASN A 2 1.66 2.83 19.98
C ASN A 2 1.45 3.66 18.71
N PHE A 3 2.55 4.03 18.05
CA PHE A 3 2.56 4.91 16.86
C PHE A 3 1.72 4.37 15.68
N PHE A 4 1.43 3.07 15.67
CA PHE A 4 0.79 2.37 14.55
C PHE A 4 -0.67 1.94 14.78
N GLN A 5 -1.25 2.19 15.97
CA GLN A 5 -2.58 1.65 16.32
C GLN A 5 -3.71 2.16 15.40
N ASP A 6 -3.51 3.29 14.74
CA ASP A 6 -4.45 3.91 13.80
C ASP A 6 -3.95 3.87 12.33
N GLN A 7 -2.93 3.07 12.04
CA GLN A 7 -2.37 2.90 10.70
C GLN A 7 -2.96 1.65 10.02
N PHE A 8 -3.14 1.72 8.71
CA PHE A 8 -3.81 0.68 7.93
C PHE A 8 -2.96 0.22 6.75
N LEU A 9 -3.01 -1.08 6.48
CA LEU A 9 -2.52 -1.69 5.25
C LEU A 9 -3.65 -2.47 4.59
N THR A 10 -3.49 -2.77 3.30
CA THR A 10 -4.38 -3.69 2.59
C THR A 10 -3.73 -5.07 2.49
N GLU A 11 -4.51 -6.11 2.21
CA GLU A 11 -3.96 -7.45 1.92
C GLU A 11 -2.99 -7.45 0.73
N LEU A 12 -3.10 -6.48 -0.20
CA LEU A 12 -2.18 -6.33 -1.34
C LEU A 12 -0.81 -5.84 -0.90
N SER A 13 -0.73 -5.00 0.13
CA SER A 13 0.56 -4.56 0.68
C SER A 13 1.45 -5.74 1.06
N TYR A 14 0.87 -6.87 1.49
CA TYR A 14 1.61 -8.10 1.81
C TYR A 14 2.38 -8.62 0.58
N TYR A 15 1.69 -8.68 -0.56
CA TYR A 15 2.26 -9.14 -1.82
C TYR A 15 3.22 -8.11 -2.43
N GLU A 16 2.96 -6.81 -2.24
CA GLU A 16 3.85 -5.75 -2.70
C GLU A 16 5.17 -5.75 -1.95
N PHE A 17 5.16 -5.87 -0.62
CA PHE A 17 6.38 -6.02 0.16
C PHE A 17 7.18 -7.25 -0.25
N GLY A 18 6.50 -8.40 -0.40
CA GLY A 18 7.15 -9.62 -0.90
C GLY A 18 7.78 -9.43 -2.28
N ASN A 19 7.09 -8.76 -3.20
CA ASN A 19 7.58 -8.47 -4.54
C ASN A 19 8.79 -7.52 -4.53
N ILE A 20 8.81 -6.52 -3.64
CA ILE A 20 9.94 -5.61 -3.46
C ILE A 20 11.16 -6.38 -2.97
N LEU A 21 11.02 -7.19 -1.92
CA LEU A 21 12.13 -7.99 -1.39
C LEU A 21 12.68 -8.97 -2.43
N TRP A 22 11.78 -9.63 -3.18
CA TRP A 22 12.17 -10.51 -4.27
C TRP A 22 12.96 -9.75 -5.35
N LYS A 23 12.51 -8.57 -5.78
CA LYS A 23 13.22 -7.75 -6.78
C LYS A 23 14.60 -7.33 -6.29
N LEU A 24 14.71 -6.86 -5.04
CA LEU A 24 15.98 -6.47 -4.45
C LEU A 24 16.98 -7.63 -4.47
N LYS A 25 16.52 -8.85 -4.12
CA LYS A 25 17.35 -10.04 -4.16
C LYS A 25 17.68 -10.47 -5.59
N TYR A 26 16.70 -10.46 -6.48
CA TYR A 26 16.83 -10.87 -7.88
C TYR A 26 17.84 -10.00 -8.63
N HIS A 27 17.87 -8.71 -8.33
CA HIS A 27 18.84 -7.76 -8.89
C HIS A 27 20.15 -7.69 -8.09
N GLU A 28 20.38 -8.61 -7.15
CA GLU A 28 21.59 -8.67 -6.31
C GLU A 28 21.90 -7.37 -5.54
N ILE A 29 20.88 -6.54 -5.29
CA ILE A 29 21.01 -5.28 -4.53
C ILE A 29 21.26 -5.58 -3.05
N ILE A 30 20.70 -6.69 -2.55
CA ILE A 30 20.85 -7.13 -1.16
C ILE A 30 21.38 -8.56 -1.06
N SER A 31 22.16 -8.81 -0.01
CA SER A 31 22.65 -10.12 0.39
C SER A 31 21.52 -11.02 0.91
N GLN A 32 21.80 -12.33 1.04
CA GLN A 32 20.84 -13.27 1.65
C GLN A 32 20.54 -12.93 3.12
N LYS A 33 21.54 -12.40 3.84
CA LYS A 33 21.39 -12.00 5.23
C LYS A 33 20.47 -10.78 5.35
N GLU A 34 20.70 -9.75 4.54
CA GLU A 34 19.83 -8.56 4.50
C GLU A 34 18.39 -8.90 4.11
N LEU A 35 18.20 -9.81 3.15
CA LEU A 35 16.86 -10.30 2.80
C LEU A 35 16.16 -10.91 4.02
N GLN A 36 16.86 -11.75 4.79
CA GLN A 36 16.29 -12.39 5.98
C GLN A 36 15.93 -11.35 7.05
N GLU A 37 16.84 -10.41 7.33
CA GLU A 37 16.64 -9.32 8.29
C GLU A 37 15.45 -8.43 7.90
N LEU A 38 15.35 -8.02 6.63
CA LEU A 38 14.23 -7.23 6.13
C LEU A 38 12.91 -8.01 6.16
N SER A 39 12.93 -9.31 5.85
CA SER A 39 11.71 -10.12 5.85
C SER A 39 11.12 -10.30 7.24
N GLU A 40 11.95 -10.50 8.28
CA GLU A 40 11.46 -10.54 9.66
C GLU A 40 10.99 -9.16 10.13
N LEU A 41 11.69 -8.07 9.75
CA LEU A 41 11.23 -6.72 10.08
C LEU A 41 9.83 -6.43 9.50
N ILE A 42 9.58 -6.76 8.24
CA ILE A 42 8.26 -6.55 7.61
C ILE A 42 7.18 -7.39 8.29
N LYS A 43 7.51 -8.62 8.66
CA LYS A 43 6.60 -9.52 9.39
C LYS A 43 6.25 -8.97 10.77
N ASP A 44 7.23 -8.44 11.50
CA ASP A 44 7.02 -7.81 12.79
C ASP A 44 6.17 -6.54 12.65
N LEU A 45 6.45 -5.71 11.63
CA LEU A 45 5.65 -4.53 11.30
C LEU A 45 4.18 -4.89 11.05
N TRP A 46 3.91 -6.02 10.39
CA TRP A 46 2.56 -6.46 10.07
C TRP A 46 1.63 -6.59 11.29
N TYR A 47 2.18 -6.93 12.47
CA TYR A 47 1.41 -7.03 13.72
C TYR A 47 0.98 -5.68 14.31
N PHE A 48 1.55 -4.58 13.82
CA PHE A 48 1.26 -3.24 14.30
C PHE A 48 0.20 -2.51 13.47
N PHE A 49 -0.09 -2.97 12.24
CA PHE A 49 -1.07 -2.34 11.35
C PHE A 49 -2.43 -3.03 11.41
N ASN A 50 -3.49 -2.26 11.20
CA ASN A 50 -4.81 -2.80 10.91
C ASN A 50 -4.88 -3.24 9.45
N ILE A 51 -5.31 -4.47 9.18
CA ILE A 51 -5.39 -5.00 7.82
C ILE A 51 -6.81 -4.86 7.27
N ILE A 52 -6.95 -4.14 6.16
CA ILE A 52 -8.19 -4.03 5.40
C ILE A 52 -8.28 -5.22 4.44
N SER A 53 -9.24 -6.09 4.69
CA SER A 53 -9.55 -7.23 3.83
C SER A 53 -10.47 -6.88 2.67
N TYR A 54 -10.25 -7.55 1.55
CA TYR A 54 -11.03 -7.34 0.34
C TYR A 54 -12.41 -7.99 0.40
N LYS A 55 -13.40 -7.31 -0.16
CA LYS A 55 -14.76 -7.83 -0.33
C LYS A 55 -15.10 -7.93 -1.81
N ILE A 56 -15.65 -9.08 -2.22
CA ILE A 56 -15.92 -9.37 -3.63
C ILE A 56 -16.92 -8.38 -4.24
N GLU A 57 -17.83 -7.85 -3.42
CA GLU A 57 -18.84 -6.87 -3.81
C GLU A 57 -18.21 -5.54 -4.27
N GLN A 58 -17.00 -5.22 -3.82
CA GLN A 58 -16.30 -3.96 -4.13
C GLN A 58 -15.56 -4.01 -5.47
N PHE A 59 -15.44 -5.19 -6.11
CA PHE A 59 -14.65 -5.40 -7.32
C PHE A 59 -15.03 -4.43 -8.46
N ASN A 60 -16.33 -4.30 -8.73
CA ASN A 60 -16.82 -3.46 -9.83
C ASN A 60 -16.58 -1.97 -9.58
N GLU A 61 -16.66 -1.53 -8.31
CA GLU A 61 -16.42 -0.14 -7.93
C GLU A 61 -14.94 0.21 -8.09
N ILE A 62 -14.05 -0.67 -7.62
CA ILE A 62 -12.60 -0.53 -7.76
C ILE A 62 -12.18 -0.56 -9.23
N LEU A 63 -12.79 -1.44 -10.04
CA LEU A 63 -12.54 -1.51 -11.48
C LEU A 63 -13.02 -0.24 -12.21
N THR A 64 -14.21 0.25 -11.87
CA THR A 64 -14.75 1.49 -12.44
C THR A 64 -13.84 2.67 -12.12
N LEU A 65 -13.36 2.77 -10.88
CA LEU A 65 -12.41 3.79 -10.46
C LEU A 65 -11.10 3.71 -11.25
N ALA A 66 -10.56 2.50 -11.48
CA ALA A 66 -9.35 2.29 -12.27
C ALA A 66 -9.52 2.78 -13.72
N ILE A 67 -10.61 2.37 -14.39
CA ILE A 67 -10.88 2.71 -15.79
C ILE A 67 -11.09 4.21 -15.97
N GLN A 68 -11.92 4.83 -15.12
CA GLN A 68 -12.25 6.25 -15.24
C GLN A 68 -11.03 7.16 -15.03
N ASN A 69 -10.11 6.73 -14.15
CA ASN A 69 -8.93 7.51 -13.80
C ASN A 69 -7.65 7.07 -14.53
N LYS A 70 -7.71 6.02 -15.36
CA LYS A 70 -6.57 5.48 -16.11
C LYS A 70 -5.39 5.09 -15.20
N ILE A 71 -5.70 4.48 -14.06
CA ILE A 71 -4.73 3.95 -13.09
C ILE A 71 -4.85 2.43 -13.02
N THR A 72 -3.88 1.78 -12.38
CA THR A 72 -3.96 0.33 -12.22
C THR A 72 -5.07 -0.06 -11.23
N PHE A 73 -5.52 -1.31 -11.30
CA PHE A 73 -6.47 -1.85 -10.31
C PHE A 73 -5.86 -1.87 -8.90
N TYR A 74 -4.53 -2.02 -8.80
CA TYR A 74 -3.80 -1.94 -7.54
C TYR A 74 -3.91 -0.54 -6.94
N ASP A 75 -3.56 0.49 -7.70
CA ASP A 75 -3.64 1.88 -7.24
C ASP A 75 -5.08 2.26 -6.86
N SER A 76 -6.06 1.88 -7.70
CA SER A 76 -7.47 2.19 -7.42
C SER A 76 -7.97 1.51 -6.15
N SER A 77 -7.45 0.33 -5.79
CA SER A 77 -7.82 -0.35 -4.54
C SER A 77 -7.41 0.46 -3.31
N PHE A 78 -6.19 1.03 -3.29
CA PHE A 78 -5.74 1.89 -2.20
C PHE A 78 -6.59 3.16 -2.06
N ILE A 79 -6.93 3.81 -3.19
CA ILE A 79 -7.82 4.98 -3.19
C ILE A 79 -9.19 4.62 -2.64
N PHE A 80 -9.75 3.51 -3.10
CA PHE A 80 -11.09 3.07 -2.71
C PHE A 80 -11.18 2.86 -1.19
N TYR A 81 -10.21 2.16 -0.60
CA TYR A 81 -10.20 1.91 0.84
C TYR A 81 -9.88 3.15 1.67
N ALA A 82 -8.91 3.96 1.24
CA ALA A 82 -8.60 5.23 1.92
C ALA A 82 -9.84 6.14 1.96
N LYS A 83 -10.56 6.25 0.84
CA LYS A 83 -11.79 7.04 0.75
C LYS A 83 -12.90 6.47 1.63
N GLY A 84 -13.12 5.15 1.56
CA GLY A 84 -14.18 4.47 2.31
C GLY A 84 -14.00 4.56 3.82
N HIS A 85 -12.76 4.68 4.30
CA HIS A 85 -12.43 4.78 5.73
C HIS A 85 -12.07 6.20 6.18
N SER A 86 -12.15 7.20 5.30
CA SER A 86 -11.74 8.59 5.59
C SER A 86 -10.29 8.71 6.09
N LEU A 87 -9.38 7.95 5.47
CA LEU A 87 -7.95 7.91 5.80
C LEU A 87 -7.13 8.82 4.88
N ILE A 88 -5.96 9.23 5.36
CA ILE A 88 -4.90 9.83 4.56
C ILE A 88 -4.15 8.68 3.87
N LEU A 89 -3.95 8.77 2.55
CA LEU A 89 -3.11 7.83 1.83
C LEU A 89 -1.65 8.28 1.89
N VAL A 90 -0.77 7.40 2.37
CA VAL A 90 0.68 7.61 2.28
C VAL A 90 1.18 6.90 1.03
N SER A 91 1.74 7.64 0.07
CA SER A 91 2.31 7.06 -1.16
C SER A 91 3.40 7.96 -1.74
N ASP A 92 4.53 7.35 -2.09
CA ASP A 92 5.65 8.00 -2.78
C ASP A 92 5.51 7.94 -4.32
N ASP A 93 4.39 7.42 -4.85
CA ASP A 93 4.11 7.46 -6.28
C ASP A 93 3.54 8.83 -6.70
N GLU A 94 4.43 9.72 -7.14
CA GLU A 94 4.06 11.05 -7.64
C GLU A 94 3.09 11.01 -8.83
N LYS A 95 3.15 9.97 -9.68
CA LYS A 95 2.26 9.85 -10.84
C LYS A 95 0.83 9.59 -10.40
N MET A 96 0.68 8.83 -9.32
CA MET A 96 -0.60 8.52 -8.69
C MET A 96 -1.17 9.77 -7.98
N ARG A 97 -0.32 10.53 -7.28
CA ARG A 97 -0.72 11.66 -6.41
C ARG A 97 -1.72 12.63 -7.04
N THR A 98 -1.45 13.14 -8.25
CA THR A 98 -2.32 14.12 -8.94
C THR A 98 -3.73 13.59 -9.23
N ILE A 99 -3.86 12.28 -9.42
CA ILE A 99 -5.15 11.62 -9.67
C ILE A 99 -5.89 11.40 -8.35
N VAL A 100 -5.15 10.99 -7.32
CA VAL A 100 -5.67 10.57 -6.02
C VAL A 100 -6.12 11.74 -5.16
N GLU A 101 -5.43 12.87 -5.21
CA GLU A 101 -5.76 14.09 -4.44
C GLU A 101 -7.18 14.59 -4.70
N LYS A 102 -7.81 14.17 -5.80
CA LYS A 102 -9.23 14.43 -6.10
C LYS A 102 -10.19 13.64 -5.20
N PHE A 103 -9.73 12.59 -4.56
CA PHE A 103 -10.53 11.62 -3.82
C PHE A 103 -10.20 11.57 -2.33
N VAL A 104 -8.92 11.65 -1.98
CA VAL A 104 -8.40 11.56 -0.61
C VAL A 104 -7.19 12.47 -0.44
N THR A 105 -6.87 12.82 0.81
CA THR A 105 -5.59 13.48 1.12
C THR A 105 -4.44 12.50 0.90
N VAL A 106 -3.38 12.95 0.21
CA VAL A 106 -2.18 12.16 -0.05
C VAL A 106 -0.95 12.88 0.48
N ILE A 107 -0.13 12.14 1.21
CA ILE A 107 1.18 12.61 1.69
C ILE A 107 2.27 11.62 1.25
N SER A 108 3.51 12.08 1.15
CA SER A 108 4.66 11.19 0.96
C SER A 108 5.16 10.65 2.30
N SER A 109 6.06 9.68 2.25
CA SER A 109 6.75 9.20 3.46
C SER A 109 7.64 10.27 4.11
N GLU A 110 8.08 11.27 3.34
CA GLU A 110 8.86 12.42 3.84
C GLU A 110 8.03 13.44 4.62
N ASP A 111 6.70 13.41 4.47
CA ASP A 111 5.76 14.31 5.15
C ASP A 111 5.35 13.80 6.55
N LEU A 112 5.80 12.60 6.96
CA LEU A 112 5.47 11.92 8.22
C LEU A 112 6.30 12.37 9.43
#